data_AF-A0A2V8GB27-F1
#
_entry.id   AF-A0A2V8GB27-F1
#
_cell.length_a   1.000
_cell.length_b   1.000
_cell.length_c   1.000
_cell.angle_alpha   90.00
_cell.angle_beta   90.00
_cell.angle_gamma   90.00
#
_symmetry.space_group_name_H-M   'P 1'
#
loop_
_entity.id
_entity.type
_entity.pdbx_description
1 polymer ?
#
loop_
_entity_poly.entity_id
_entity_poly.type
_entity_poly.pdbx_seq_one_letter_code
_entity_poly.pdbx_strand_id
1 'polypeptide(L)'
;MERAATLIFAVVDSRRPDLTTEAVLAGMADVFARPLSGRRVANAIERELAAAGGTGGLAVDITTDDLYHHSPAMRDVMPVIARAAAMRAGVIVRGEDGTGRQVVARAIHAARADAGVAAFVCVDCAAHDTEQLDAELFGAA
;
A
#
# COMPACT_ATOMS: atom_id res chain seq x y z
N MET A 1 -28.62 1.21 23.62
CA MET A 1 -28.94 0.96 22.20
C MET A 1 -27.81 1.60 21.40
N GLU A 2 -26.69 0.88 21.25
CA GLU A 2 -25.54 1.34 20.47
C GLU A 2 -25.98 1.58 19.02
N ARG A 3 -25.79 2.81 18.53
CA ARG A 3 -25.96 3.10 17.11
C ARG A 3 -24.83 2.37 16.38
N ALA A 4 -25.17 1.35 15.59
CA ALA A 4 -24.24 0.81 14.61
C ALA A 4 -23.80 1.95 13.69
N ALA A 5 -22.50 2.27 13.70
CA ALA A 5 -21.94 3.24 12.78
C ALA A 5 -21.99 2.64 11.37
N THR A 6 -22.83 3.19 10.49
CA THR A 6 -22.87 2.81 9.08
C THR A 6 -21.66 3.43 8.38
N LEU A 7 -20.68 2.60 8.01
CA LEU A 7 -19.57 3.01 7.16
C LEU A 7 -20.04 3.07 5.71
N ILE A 8 -19.77 4.19 5.03
CA ILE A 8 -20.13 4.39 3.62
C ILE A 8 -18.83 4.52 2.83
N PHE A 9 -18.69 3.68 1.82
CA PHE A 9 -17.55 3.65 0.92
C PHE A 9 -17.96 4.11 -0.47
N ALA A 10 -17.13 4.92 -1.13
CA ALA A 10 -17.37 5.36 -2.50
C ALA A 10 -16.60 4.51 -3.50
N VAL A 11 -17.21 4.24 -4.66
CA VAL A 11 -16.54 3.59 -5.79
C VAL A 11 -16.58 4.55 -6.97
N VAL A 12 -15.41 4.93 -7.46
CA VAL A 12 -15.22 5.91 -8.53
C VAL A 12 -14.56 5.28 -9.76
N ASP A 13 -14.82 5.85 -10.93
CA ASP A 13 -14.10 5.51 -12.15
C ASP A 13 -12.77 6.28 -12.17
N SER A 14 -11.66 5.58 -12.44
CA SER A 14 -10.33 6.18 -12.53
C SER A 14 -10.23 7.30 -13.59
N ARG A 15 -11.16 7.37 -14.54
CA ARG A 15 -11.21 8.42 -15.57
C ARG A 15 -11.78 9.75 -15.07
N ARG A 16 -12.30 9.80 -13.84
CA ARG A 16 -12.97 10.97 -13.24
C ARG A 16 -12.40 11.28 -11.85
N PRO A 17 -11.21 11.91 -11.78
CA PRO A 17 -10.57 12.23 -10.50
C PRO A 17 -11.32 13.30 -9.69
N ASP A 18 -12.16 14.10 -10.34
CA ASP A 18 -13.09 15.06 -9.74
C ASP A 18 -14.00 14.39 -8.70
N LEU A 19 -14.55 13.22 -9.05
CA LEU A 19 -15.45 12.46 -8.18
C LEU A 19 -14.75 11.90 -6.94
N THR A 20 -13.46 11.62 -7.02
CA THR A 20 -12.68 11.15 -5.87
C THR A 20 -12.65 12.24 -4.79
N THR A 21 -12.40 13.49 -5.20
CA THR A 21 -12.35 14.63 -4.29
C THR A 21 -13.72 14.91 -3.68
N GLU A 22 -14.79 14.89 -4.49
CA GLU A 22 -16.15 15.06 -3.98
C GLU A 22 -16.55 13.97 -2.99
N ALA A 23 -16.18 12.72 -3.26
CA ALA A 23 -16.45 11.60 -2.37
C ALA A 23 -15.75 11.75 -1.01
N VAL A 24 -14.48 12.18 -1.00
CA VAL A 24 -13.75 12.45 0.25
C VAL A 24 -14.42 13.60 1.03
N LEU A 25 -14.77 14.68 0.34
CA LEU A 25 -15.44 15.83 0.97
C LEU A 25 -16.85 15.50 1.50
N ALA A 26 -17.51 14.50 0.93
CA ALA A 26 -18.81 14.00 1.39
C ALA A 26 -18.74 13.16 2.67
N GLY A 27 -17.55 12.95 3.24
CA GLY A 27 -17.35 12.19 4.48
C GLY A 27 -17.42 10.68 4.30
N MET A 28 -17.07 10.19 3.10
CA MET A 28 -16.91 8.75 2.84
C MET A 28 -15.75 8.20 3.65
N ALA A 29 -15.90 6.99 4.18
CA ALA A 29 -14.88 6.32 4.98
C ALA A 29 -13.64 5.97 4.13
N ASP A 30 -13.85 5.46 2.92
CA ASP A 30 -12.78 5.27 1.92
C ASP A 30 -13.35 5.37 0.49
N VAL A 31 -12.47 5.62 -0.49
CA VAL A 31 -12.82 5.78 -1.91
C VAL A 31 -12.01 4.82 -2.78
N PHE A 32 -12.70 3.94 -3.49
CA PHE A 32 -12.08 2.94 -4.34
C PHE A 32 -12.23 3.25 -5.82
N ALA A 33 -11.12 3.17 -6.56
CA ALA A 33 -11.16 3.20 -8.01
C ALA A 33 -11.43 1.80 -8.61
N ARG A 34 -12.21 1.72 -9.69
CA ARG A 34 -12.37 0.48 -10.46
C ARG A 34 -11.11 0.14 -11.26
N PRO A 35 -10.83 -1.17 -11.48
CA PRO A 35 -11.56 -2.33 -10.98
C PRO A 35 -11.29 -2.61 -9.49
N LEU A 36 -12.33 -3.08 -8.80
CA LEU A 36 -12.26 -3.40 -7.38
C LEU A 36 -11.76 -4.83 -7.20
N SER A 37 -10.81 -5.02 -6.30
CA SER A 37 -10.49 -6.34 -5.76
C SER A 37 -11.23 -6.52 -4.43
N GLY A 38 -11.75 -7.73 -4.18
CA GLY A 38 -12.41 -8.05 -2.93
C GLY A 38 -11.49 -7.89 -1.70
N ARG A 39 -10.19 -8.14 -1.87
CA ARG A 39 -9.20 -7.96 -0.79
C ARG A 39 -9.00 -6.50 -0.42
N ARG A 40 -8.94 -5.59 -1.39
CA ARG A 40 -8.89 -4.12 -1.13
C ARG A 40 -10.05 -3.66 -0.27
N VAL A 41 -11.26 -4.10 -0.62
CA VAL A 41 -12.46 -3.74 0.11
C VAL A 41 -12.42 -4.33 1.52
N ALA A 42 -12.02 -5.59 1.68
CA ALA A 42 -11.87 -6.23 2.99
C ALA A 42 -10.87 -5.47 3.88
N ASN A 43 -9.68 -5.16 3.37
CA ASN A 43 -8.66 -4.45 4.14
C ASN A 43 -9.12 -3.04 4.57
N ALA A 44 -9.80 -2.32 3.69
CA ALA A 44 -10.33 -1.01 4.01
C ALA A 44 -11.45 -1.08 5.07
N ILE A 45 -12.34 -2.08 4.99
CA ILE A 45 -13.35 -2.33 6.02
C ILE A 45 -12.66 -2.63 7.36
N GLU A 46 -11.65 -3.51 7.38
CA GLU A 46 -10.91 -3.87 8.59
C GLU A 46 -10.22 -2.64 9.22
N ARG A 47 -9.62 -1.78 8.40
CA ARG A 47 -8.98 -0.53 8.84
C ARG A 47 -9.97 0.44 9.47
N GLU A 48 -11.10 0.68 8.82
CA GLU A 48 -12.10 1.64 9.29
C GLU A 48 -12.82 1.12 10.56
N LEU A 49 -13.06 -0.19 10.65
CA LEU A 49 -13.55 -0.82 11.87
C LEU A 49 -12.52 -0.75 13.01
N ALA A 50 -11.23 -0.93 12.72
CA ALA A 50 -10.16 -0.79 13.70
C ALA A 50 -9.99 0.66 14.17
N ALA A 51 -10.09 1.63 13.26
CA ALA A 51 -10.02 3.06 13.57
C ALA A 51 -11.17 3.52 14.50
N ALA A 52 -12.34 2.89 14.41
CA ALA A 52 -13.46 3.14 15.32
C ALA A 52 -13.23 2.63 16.76
N GLY A 53 -12.24 1.74 16.97
CA GLY A 53 -11.99 1.04 18.25
C GLY A 53 -10.84 1.58 19.11
N GLY A 54 -9.99 2.49 18.62
CA GLY A 54 -8.93 3.09 19.42
C GLY A 54 -7.67 3.45 18.64
N THR A 55 -7.07 4.58 19.02
CA THR A 55 -5.81 5.14 18.51
C THR A 55 -4.64 4.16 18.62
N GLY A 56 -4.15 3.68 17.48
CA GLY A 56 -2.91 2.91 17.41
C GLY A 56 -2.34 2.88 16.00
N GLY A 57 -1.41 3.80 15.72
CA GLY A 57 -0.41 3.72 14.64
C GLY A 57 -0.88 3.43 13.22
N LEU A 58 -0.85 4.44 12.35
CA LEU A 58 -1.04 4.34 10.91
C LEU A 58 0.07 3.52 10.23
N ALA A 59 0.14 2.22 10.50
CA ALA A 59 0.75 1.29 9.57
C ALA A 59 -0.24 1.16 8.41
N VAL A 60 -0.05 1.98 7.37
CA VAL A 60 -0.75 1.75 6.11
C VAL A 60 -0.25 0.42 5.57
N ASP A 61 -0.96 -0.66 5.87
CA ASP A 61 -0.83 -1.98 5.26
C ASP A 61 -1.21 -1.93 3.78
N ILE A 62 -0.38 -1.26 2.98
CA ILE A 62 -0.55 -1.18 1.52
C ILE A 62 -0.33 -2.61 1.02
N THR A 63 -1.34 -3.21 0.41
CA THR A 63 -1.21 -4.59 -0.06
C THR A 63 -0.82 -4.60 -1.54
N THR A 64 -0.45 -5.77 -2.09
CA THR A 64 -0.24 -5.98 -3.54
C THR A 64 -1.38 -5.43 -4.40
N ASP A 65 -2.55 -5.34 -3.80
CA ASP A 65 -3.82 -4.92 -4.38
C ASP A 65 -3.90 -3.39 -4.57
N ASP A 66 -2.98 -2.62 -3.97
CA ASP A 66 -2.87 -1.16 -4.18
C ASP A 66 -1.98 -0.78 -5.37
N LEU A 67 -1.32 -1.76 -6.02
CA LEU A 67 -0.56 -1.52 -7.23
C LEU A 67 -1.49 -1.49 -8.45
N TYR A 68 -1.77 -0.29 -8.97
CA TYR A 68 -2.55 -0.15 -10.21
C TYR A 68 -1.70 -0.49 -11.44
N HIS A 69 -2.06 -1.57 -12.16
CA HIS A 69 -1.20 -2.14 -13.22
C HIS A 69 -1.89 -2.40 -14.57
N HIS A 70 -2.93 -1.66 -14.90
CA HIS A 70 -3.71 -1.90 -16.12
C HIS A 70 -3.07 -1.39 -17.42
N SER A 71 -2.12 -0.47 -17.33
CA SER A 71 -1.41 0.07 -18.49
C SER A 71 -0.56 -1.02 -19.15
N PRO A 72 -0.35 -0.97 -20.48
CA PRO A 72 0.49 -1.95 -21.17
C PRO A 72 1.88 -2.07 -20.56
N ALA A 73 2.52 -0.94 -20.24
CA ALA A 73 3.85 -0.92 -19.63
C ALA A 73 3.88 -1.63 -18.26
N MET A 74 2.86 -1.46 -17.43
CA MET A 74 2.84 -2.11 -16.11
C MET A 74 2.53 -3.61 -16.21
N ARG A 75 1.81 -4.06 -17.24
CA ARG A 75 1.61 -5.49 -17.50
C ARG A 75 2.93 -6.21 -17.75
N ASP A 76 3.90 -5.54 -18.39
CA ASP A 76 5.24 -6.10 -18.62
C ASP A 76 6.08 -6.15 -17.32
N VAL A 77 5.78 -5.26 -16.36
CA VAL A 77 6.42 -5.22 -15.04
C VAL A 77 5.92 -6.34 -14.12
N MET A 78 4.64 -6.74 -14.24
CA MET A 78 4.05 -7.76 -13.36
C MET A 78 4.81 -9.12 -13.35
N PRO A 79 5.23 -9.69 -14.50
CA PRO A 79 6.08 -10.88 -14.53
C PRO A 79 7.43 -10.68 -13.84
N VAL A 80 8.01 -9.48 -13.93
CA VAL A 80 9.29 -9.14 -13.29
C VAL A 80 9.12 -9.12 -11.77
N ILE A 81 8.02 -8.53 -11.28
CA ILE A 81 7.65 -8.53 -9.86
C ILE A 81 7.53 -9.97 -9.35
N ALA A 82 6.80 -10.83 -10.06
CA ALA A 82 6.62 -12.23 -9.66
C ALA A 82 7.95 -13.00 -9.61
N ARG A 83 8.83 -12.79 -10.60
CA ARG A 83 10.17 -13.39 -10.61
C ARG A 83 11.03 -12.88 -9.46
N ALA A 84 10.99 -11.57 -9.18
CA ALA A 84 11.71 -10.96 -8.07
C ALA A 84 11.24 -11.50 -6.71
N ALA A 85 9.94 -11.72 -6.55
CA ALA A 85 9.36 -12.27 -5.32
C ALA A 85 9.87 -13.69 -5.02
N ALA A 86 10.02 -14.53 -6.04
CA ALA A 86 10.53 -15.90 -5.92
C ALA A 86 12.05 -15.98 -5.64
N MET A 87 12.78 -14.87 -5.78
CA MET A 87 14.24 -14.84 -5.59
C MET A 87 14.63 -14.41 -4.17
N ARG A 88 15.73 -14.97 -3.68
CA ARG A 88 16.37 -14.58 -2.41
C ARG A 88 17.48 -13.51 -2.57
N ALA A 89 17.58 -12.91 -3.75
CA ALA A 89 18.56 -11.86 -4.04
C ALA A 89 17.99 -10.45 -3.77
N GLY A 90 18.87 -9.47 -3.57
CA GLY A 90 18.49 -8.06 -3.51
C GLY A 90 17.94 -7.56 -4.84
N VAL A 91 16.98 -6.65 -4.80
CA VAL A 91 16.29 -6.10 -5.98
C VAL A 91 16.44 -4.58 -5.96
N ILE A 92 16.76 -3.99 -7.10
CA ILE A 92 16.83 -2.53 -7.28
C ILE A 92 15.64 -2.09 -8.14
N VAL A 93 14.81 -1.20 -7.60
CA VAL A 93 13.69 -0.59 -8.32
C VAL A 93 14.09 0.82 -8.74
N ARG A 94 14.08 1.09 -10.05
CA ARG A 94 14.41 2.41 -10.62
C ARG A 94 13.17 3.04 -11.25
N GLY A 95 13.17 4.37 -11.30
CA GLY A 95 12.09 5.18 -11.85
C GLY A 95 12.25 6.63 -11.42
N GLU A 96 11.54 7.54 -12.08
CA GLU A 96 11.46 8.94 -11.66
C GLU A 96 10.71 9.07 -10.33
N ASP A 97 10.86 10.21 -9.65
CA ASP A 97 10.16 10.44 -8.39
C ASP A 97 8.64 10.45 -8.60
N GLY A 98 7.91 9.83 -7.67
CA GLY A 98 6.45 9.68 -7.79
C GLY A 98 5.96 8.54 -8.71
N THR A 99 6.84 7.79 -9.37
CA THR A 99 6.43 6.65 -10.25
C THR A 99 6.00 5.38 -9.51
N GLY A 100 5.90 5.41 -8.17
CA GLY A 100 5.41 4.29 -7.37
C GLY A 100 6.46 3.21 -7.05
N ARG A 101 7.76 3.54 -7.06
CA ARG A 101 8.86 2.60 -6.72
C ARG A 101 8.62 1.85 -5.41
N GLN A 102 8.12 2.54 -4.38
CA GLN A 102 7.81 1.94 -3.07
C GLN A 102 6.64 0.97 -3.14
N VAL A 103 5.61 1.27 -3.95
CA VAL A 103 4.46 0.40 -4.17
C VAL A 103 4.90 -0.89 -4.88
N VAL A 104 5.81 -0.79 -5.85
CA VAL A 104 6.41 -1.95 -6.53
C VAL A 104 7.22 -2.81 -5.55
N ALA A 105 8.08 -2.20 -4.71
CA ALA A 105 8.86 -2.94 -3.72
C ALA A 105 7.96 -3.73 -2.74
N ARG A 106 6.85 -3.11 -2.31
CA ARG A 106 5.87 -3.75 -1.46
C ARG A 106 5.09 -4.85 -2.16
N ALA A 107 4.76 -4.66 -3.44
CA ALA A 107 4.14 -5.70 -4.26
C ALA A 107 5.04 -6.94 -4.40
N ILE A 108 6.35 -6.75 -4.58
CA ILE A 108 7.33 -7.85 -4.60
C ILE A 108 7.33 -8.60 -3.26
N HIS A 109 7.34 -7.86 -2.15
CA HIS A 109 7.31 -8.45 -0.82
C HIS A 109 6.03 -9.25 -0.55
N ALA A 110 4.87 -8.68 -0.86
CA ALA A 110 3.57 -9.32 -0.66
C ALA A 110 3.32 -10.50 -1.61
N ALA A 111 4.02 -10.56 -2.75
CA ALA A 111 3.93 -11.68 -3.70
C ALA A 111 4.83 -12.88 -3.32
N ARG A 112 5.58 -12.82 -2.21
CA ARG A 112 6.39 -13.97 -1.76
C ARG A 112 5.49 -15.12 -1.31
N ALA A 113 5.82 -16.33 -1.79
CA ALA A 113 5.02 -17.53 -1.55
C ALA A 113 5.26 -18.21 -0.19
N ASP A 114 6.31 -17.80 0.56
CA ASP A 114 6.68 -18.45 1.82
C ASP A 114 5.80 -17.97 2.97
N ALA A 115 5.25 -18.90 3.76
CA ALA A 115 4.37 -18.67 4.92
C ALA A 115 5.03 -17.95 6.13
N GLY A 116 6.22 -17.38 5.94
CA GLY A 116 7.01 -16.67 6.95
C GLY A 116 7.41 -15.27 6.49
N VAL A 117 6.52 -14.56 5.78
CA VAL A 117 6.77 -13.17 5.37
C VAL A 117 6.95 -12.31 6.62
N ALA A 118 8.20 -11.98 6.94
CA ALA A 118 8.55 -11.02 7.97
C ALA A 118 7.99 -9.63 7.61
N ALA A 119 7.87 -8.74 8.60
CA ALA A 119 7.36 -7.39 8.36
C ALA A 119 8.10 -6.67 7.22
N PHE A 120 7.36 -5.96 6.37
CA PHE A 120 7.94 -5.04 5.38
C PHE A 120 8.39 -3.76 6.08
N VAL A 121 9.69 -3.56 6.20
CA VAL A 121 10.27 -2.33 6.76
C VAL A 121 10.76 -1.45 5.61
N CYS A 122 10.33 -0.19 5.61
CA CYS A 122 10.79 0.82 4.66
C CYS A 122 11.64 1.83 5.41
N VAL A 123 12.86 2.06 4.94
CA VAL A 123 13.77 3.07 5.49
C VAL A 123 14.02 4.10 4.40
N ASP A 124 13.77 5.38 4.72
CA ASP A 124 14.06 6.49 3.82
C ASP A 124 15.49 7.00 4.07
N CYS A 125 16.42 6.59 3.22
CA CYS A 125 17.82 7.00 3.32
C CYS A 125 18.05 8.47 2.94
N ALA A 126 17.10 9.14 2.29
CA ALA A 126 17.26 10.56 1.92
C ALA A 126 16.80 11.50 3.05
N ALA A 127 15.98 11.00 3.97
CA ALA A 127 15.43 11.80 5.08
C ALA A 127 16.35 11.91 6.30
N HIS A 128 17.42 11.11 6.37
CA HIS A 128 18.27 10.95 7.54
C HIS A 128 19.74 11.21 7.20
N ASP A 129 20.51 11.69 8.18
CA ASP A 129 21.97 11.71 8.09
C ASP A 129 22.57 10.30 8.32
N THR A 130 23.85 10.14 7.98
CA THR A 130 24.51 8.82 8.03
C THR A 130 24.51 8.23 9.45
N GLU A 131 24.72 9.06 10.48
CA GLU A 131 24.79 8.60 11.87
C GLU A 131 23.41 8.13 12.38
N GLN A 132 22.34 8.83 12.01
CA GLN A 132 20.96 8.45 12.30
C GLN A 132 20.58 7.15 11.57
N LEU A 133 20.96 6.99 10.31
CA LEU A 133 20.69 5.77 9.54
C LEU A 133 21.36 4.54 10.15
N ASP A 134 22.62 4.65 10.57
CA ASP A 134 23.34 3.55 11.20
C ASP A 134 22.65 3.14 12.52
N ALA A 135 22.23 4.11 13.32
CA ALA A 135 21.51 3.85 14.57
C ALA A 135 20.14 3.18 14.35
N GLU A 136 19.42 3.53 13.28
CA GLU A 136 18.13 2.89 12.93
C GLU A 136 18.30 1.46 12.39
N LEU A 137 19.30 1.24 11.52
CA LEU A 137 19.50 -0.05 10.86
C LEU A 137 20.16 -1.10 11.76
N PHE A 138 21.09 -0.67 12.62
CA PHE A 138 21.94 -1.57 13.40
C PHE A 138 21.78 -1.41 14.93
N GLY A 139 21.07 -0.37 15.37
CA GLY A 139 20.96 0.00 16.78
C GLY A 139 22.05 0.99 17.19
N ALA A 140 21.78 1.78 18.23
CA ALA A 140 22.80 2.58 18.89
C ALA A 140 23.70 1.66 19.74
N ALA A 141 25.01 1.77 19.57
CA ALA A 141 26.01 1.10 20.41
C ALA A 141 26.03 1.69 21.83
#